data_AF-A0A956DLA6-F1
#
_entry.id   AF-A0A956DLA6-F1
#
_cell.length_a   1.000
_cell.length_b   1.000
_cell.length_c   1.000
_cell.angle_alpha   90.00
_cell.angle_beta   90.00
_cell.angle_gamma   90.00
#
_symmetry.space_group_name_H-M   'P 1'
#
loop_
_entity.id
_entity.type
_entity.pdbx_description
1 polymer ?
#
loop_
_entity_poly.entity_id
_entity_poly.type
_entity_poly.pdbx_seq_one_letter_code
_entity_poly.pdbx_strand_id
1 'polypeptide(L)'
;MLTLVEALSAPAACPCRCHETLSLAERTKGVAAMMRFDDIMRGWGVTPLYEPNAPELFLEAKMRADPDYRMVAVRDHACLYARLLGFAVHELIHALLGDPDAANWGVPWGLPYGVPEDLPVGEEASYLFPFNLAEACAWYGVGALAHAYFDVDWPVLTARDVGTYGFVGGRAVVAVPPGFRAVPHIDRQHDATAYYTRARKLEARARDYLDDGVLRDWCRELTEVEAQGRARRDTPFPDPADLATLEPEPPGPS
;
A
#
# COMPACT_ATOMS: atom_id res chain seq x y z
N MET A 1 -7.23 17.30 6.86
CA MET A 1 -7.24 16.15 5.95
C MET A 1 -7.65 16.58 4.55
N LEU A 2 -6.75 16.42 3.59
CA LEU A 2 -7.02 16.66 2.19
C LEU A 2 -7.96 15.57 1.65
N THR A 3 -8.90 15.96 0.80
CA THR A 3 -9.64 15.05 -0.07
C THR A 3 -8.72 14.53 -1.17
N LEU A 4 -9.11 13.41 -1.82
CA LEU A 4 -8.41 12.93 -3.01
C LEU A 4 -8.26 14.03 -4.07
N VAL A 5 -9.35 14.75 -4.38
CA VAL A 5 -9.35 15.77 -5.44
C VAL A 5 -8.37 16.89 -5.11
N GLU A 6 -8.31 17.36 -3.87
CA GLU A 6 -7.33 18.37 -3.44
C GLU A 6 -5.90 17.86 -3.59
N ALA A 7 -5.64 16.60 -3.22
CA ALA A 7 -4.33 15.98 -3.37
C ALA A 7 -3.91 15.83 -4.84
N LEU A 8 -4.86 15.51 -5.73
CA LEU A 8 -4.61 15.38 -7.17
C LEU A 8 -4.52 16.74 -7.90
N SER A 9 -5.10 17.80 -7.33
CA SER A 9 -5.13 19.15 -7.94
C SER A 9 -3.84 19.93 -7.74
N ALA A 10 -2.90 19.43 -6.95
CA ALA A 10 -1.60 20.04 -6.69
C ALA A 10 -0.46 19.05 -6.99
N PRO A 11 -0.26 18.66 -8.27
CA PRO A 11 0.81 17.73 -8.61
C PRO A 11 2.18 18.31 -8.23
N ALA A 12 3.05 17.47 -7.66
CA ALA A 12 4.43 17.84 -7.38
C ALA A 12 5.38 17.19 -8.39
N ALA A 13 6.62 17.68 -8.45
CA ALA A 13 7.65 17.11 -9.31
C ALA A 13 7.92 15.64 -8.93
N CYS A 14 7.58 14.72 -9.84
CA CYS A 14 7.79 13.29 -9.63
C CYS A 14 9.23 12.87 -9.99
N PRO A 15 9.98 12.18 -9.11
CA PRO A 15 11.32 11.66 -9.41
C PRO A 15 11.34 10.60 -10.52
N CYS A 16 10.22 9.92 -10.76
CA CYS A 16 10.05 8.98 -11.89
C CYS A 16 9.72 9.69 -13.21
N ARG A 17 9.62 11.04 -13.23
CA ARG A 17 9.34 11.87 -14.41
C ARG A 17 8.07 11.47 -15.17
N CYS A 18 7.05 10.97 -14.47
CA CYS A 18 5.83 10.46 -15.08
C CYS A 18 5.08 11.50 -15.93
N HIS A 19 5.12 12.79 -15.58
CA HIS A 19 4.53 13.86 -16.40
C HIS A 19 5.21 14.03 -17.77
N GLU A 20 6.48 13.65 -17.87
CA GLU A 20 7.27 13.77 -19.09
C GLU A 20 7.25 12.48 -19.92
N THR A 21 7.08 11.32 -19.27
CA THR A 21 7.18 10.00 -19.91
C THR A 21 5.84 9.38 -20.25
N LEU A 22 4.78 9.68 -19.49
CA LEU A 22 3.44 9.17 -19.75
C LEU A 22 2.68 10.12 -20.66
N SER A 23 1.96 9.56 -21.62
CA SER A 23 1.00 10.29 -22.44
C SER A 23 -0.13 10.86 -21.57
N LEU A 24 -0.83 11.88 -22.09
CA LEU A 24 -2.01 12.41 -21.41
C LEU A 24 -3.06 11.31 -21.15
N ALA A 25 -3.26 10.38 -22.09
CA ALA A 25 -4.20 9.27 -21.93
C ALA A 25 -3.81 8.35 -20.75
N GLU A 26 -2.53 8.02 -20.61
CA GLU A 26 -2.03 7.23 -19.47
C GLU A 26 -2.16 8.01 -18.15
N ARG A 27 -1.86 9.32 -18.14
CA ARG A 27 -2.10 10.16 -16.97
C ARG A 27 -3.58 10.18 -16.57
N THR A 28 -4.49 10.33 -17.52
CA THR A 28 -5.95 10.25 -17.29
C THR A 28 -6.33 8.90 -16.67
N LYS A 29 -5.80 7.79 -17.19
CA LYS A 29 -6.04 6.46 -16.60
C LYS A 29 -5.52 6.38 -15.16
N GLY A 30 -4.34 6.92 -14.87
CA GLY A 30 -3.78 6.91 -13.52
C GLY A 30 -4.58 7.75 -12.52
N VAL A 31 -5.06 8.92 -12.93
CA VAL A 31 -6.00 9.73 -12.12
C VAL A 31 -7.29 8.95 -11.87
N ALA A 32 -7.88 8.35 -12.91
CA ALA A 32 -9.08 7.55 -12.78
C ALA A 32 -8.88 6.36 -11.84
N ALA A 33 -7.73 5.68 -11.91
CA ALA A 33 -7.39 4.57 -11.02
C ALA A 33 -7.37 5.00 -9.54
N MET A 34 -6.83 6.18 -9.22
CA MET A 34 -6.87 6.72 -7.85
C MET A 34 -8.28 7.05 -7.37
N MET A 35 -9.14 7.57 -8.25
CA MET A 35 -10.56 7.80 -7.92
C MET A 35 -11.29 6.50 -7.63
N ARG A 36 -11.02 5.45 -8.43
CA ARG A 36 -11.56 4.11 -8.21
C ARG A 36 -11.05 3.49 -6.90
N PHE A 37 -9.78 3.72 -6.55
CA PHE A 37 -9.23 3.34 -5.25
C PHE A 37 -9.97 4.00 -4.07
N ASP A 38 -10.24 5.32 -4.13
CA ASP A 38 -11.01 6.02 -3.09
C ASP A 38 -12.42 5.45 -2.95
N ASP A 39 -13.08 5.14 -4.08
CA ASP A 39 -14.36 4.43 -4.07
C ASP A 39 -14.24 3.07 -3.38
N ILE A 40 -13.25 2.24 -3.73
CA ILE A 40 -13.08 0.92 -3.09
C ILE A 40 -12.88 1.05 -1.57
N MET A 41 -12.00 1.96 -1.13
CA MET A 41 -11.76 2.22 0.29
C MET A 41 -13.05 2.62 1.02
N ARG A 42 -13.83 3.51 0.41
CA ARG A 42 -15.15 3.92 0.92
C ARG A 42 -16.16 2.76 0.94
N GLY A 43 -16.09 1.85 -0.02
CA GLY A 43 -16.87 0.61 -0.06
C GLY A 43 -16.62 -0.27 1.16
N TRP A 44 -15.36 -0.40 1.57
CA TRP A 44 -14.97 -1.06 2.82
C TRP A 44 -15.17 -0.19 4.06
N GLY A 45 -15.61 1.07 3.94
CA GLY A 45 -15.75 1.98 5.08
C GLY A 45 -14.40 2.38 5.70
N VAL A 46 -13.37 2.46 4.86
CA VAL A 46 -12.01 2.92 5.20
C VAL A 46 -11.76 4.28 4.58
N THR A 47 -11.08 5.16 5.32
CA THR A 47 -10.77 6.53 4.88
C THR A 47 -9.29 6.64 4.47
N PRO A 48 -8.98 6.88 3.19
CA PRO A 48 -7.63 7.21 2.78
C PRO A 48 -7.22 8.59 3.32
N LEU A 49 -6.02 8.70 3.86
CA LEU A 49 -5.44 9.93 4.37
C LEU A 49 -4.42 10.44 3.35
N TYR A 50 -4.77 11.51 2.63
CA TYR A 50 -3.89 12.11 1.61
C TYR A 50 -3.02 13.26 2.15
N GLU A 51 -3.03 13.50 3.45
CA GLU A 51 -2.28 14.60 4.08
C GLU A 51 -0.82 14.22 4.39
N PRO A 52 0.11 15.20 4.39
CA PRO A 52 1.54 14.93 4.58
C PRO A 52 1.89 14.20 5.88
N ASN A 53 1.12 14.42 6.95
CA ASN A 53 1.31 13.82 8.27
C ASN A 53 0.59 12.47 8.48
N ALA A 54 0.01 11.90 7.42
CA ALA A 54 -0.67 10.61 7.50
C ALA A 54 0.23 9.47 8.07
N PRO A 55 1.54 9.38 7.75
CA PRO A 55 2.42 8.38 8.32
C PRO A 55 2.54 8.46 9.86
N GLU A 56 2.60 9.68 10.41
CA GLU A 56 2.66 9.91 11.85
C GLU A 56 1.36 9.49 12.52
N LEU A 57 0.21 9.83 11.93
CA LEU A 57 -1.12 9.41 12.44
C LEU A 57 -1.26 7.89 12.49
N PHE A 58 -0.79 7.19 11.44
CA PHE A 58 -0.75 5.73 11.43
C PHE A 58 0.17 5.18 12.53
N LEU A 59 1.35 5.77 12.73
CA LEU A 59 2.28 5.33 13.77
C LEU A 59 1.68 5.53 15.17
N GLU A 60 0.98 6.64 15.41
CA GLU A 60 0.27 6.88 16.67
C GLU A 60 -0.85 5.86 16.92
N ALA A 61 -1.66 5.55 15.89
CA ALA A 61 -2.67 4.50 15.97
C ALA A 61 -2.04 3.12 16.23
N LYS A 62 -0.96 2.80 15.53
CA LYS A 62 -0.18 1.57 15.72
C LYS A 62 0.33 1.42 17.15
N MET A 63 0.93 2.47 17.71
CA MET A 63 1.47 2.42 19.06
C MET A 63 0.40 2.31 20.15
N ARG A 64 -0.84 2.75 19.85
CA ARG A 64 -2.01 2.57 20.72
C ARG A 64 -2.72 1.23 20.50
N ALA A 65 -2.34 0.47 19.48
CA ALA A 65 -3.06 -0.70 19.00
C ALA A 65 -4.57 -0.41 18.80
N ASP A 66 -4.87 0.70 18.12
CA ASP A 66 -6.21 1.24 17.98
C ASP A 66 -7.17 0.26 17.25
N PRO A 67 -8.18 -0.30 17.93
CA PRO A 67 -9.10 -1.27 17.33
C PRO A 67 -10.13 -0.62 16.40
N ASP A 68 -10.30 0.69 16.48
CA ASP A 68 -11.28 1.46 15.71
C ASP A 68 -10.63 2.19 14.51
N TYR A 69 -9.35 1.92 14.26
CA TYR A 69 -8.63 2.54 13.16
C TYR A 69 -9.15 2.06 11.81
N ARG A 70 -9.86 2.95 11.12
CA ARG A 70 -10.46 2.73 9.79
C ARG A 70 -9.89 3.70 8.75
N MET A 71 -8.57 3.83 8.72
CA MET A 71 -7.88 4.77 7.84
C MET A 71 -6.71 4.11 7.10
N VAL A 72 -6.31 4.64 5.95
CA VAL A 72 -5.10 4.21 5.22
C VAL A 72 -4.21 5.41 4.99
N ALA A 73 -3.01 5.41 5.56
CA ALA A 73 -2.06 6.49 5.38
C ALA A 73 -1.44 6.41 3.98
N VAL A 74 -1.94 7.21 3.05
CA VAL A 74 -1.47 7.22 1.66
C VAL A 74 -0.14 7.98 1.58
N ARG A 75 0.88 7.36 0.99
CA ARG A 75 2.26 7.87 0.94
C ARG A 75 2.63 8.38 -0.45
N ASP A 76 3.66 9.22 -0.52
CA ASP A 76 4.35 9.63 -1.76
C ASP A 76 3.50 10.44 -2.77
N HIS A 77 2.83 11.50 -2.29
CA HIS A 77 2.05 12.43 -3.12
C HIS A 77 2.84 13.06 -4.30
N ALA A 78 4.18 13.12 -4.20
CA ALA A 78 5.02 13.68 -5.26
C ALA A 78 5.04 12.84 -6.54
N CYS A 79 4.74 11.54 -6.49
CA CYS A 79 4.66 10.73 -7.70
C CYS A 79 3.38 9.90 -7.79
N LEU A 80 2.33 10.58 -8.26
CA LEU A 80 0.99 10.02 -8.48
C LEU A 80 1.00 8.69 -9.27
N TYR A 81 1.52 8.72 -10.49
CA TYR A 81 1.24 7.64 -11.46
C TYR A 81 2.01 6.35 -11.22
N ALA A 82 3.21 6.43 -10.64
CA ALA A 82 4.03 5.25 -10.37
C ALA A 82 3.96 4.84 -8.89
N ARG A 83 4.25 5.75 -7.96
CA ARG A 83 4.42 5.41 -6.53
C ARG A 83 3.13 5.48 -5.73
N LEU A 84 2.36 6.56 -5.87
CA LEU A 84 1.09 6.70 -5.15
C LEU A 84 0.11 5.60 -5.59
N LEU A 85 -0.03 5.40 -6.90
CA LEU A 85 -0.86 4.34 -7.46
C LEU A 85 -0.36 2.96 -7.08
N GLY A 86 0.96 2.70 -7.16
CA GLY A 86 1.51 1.41 -6.73
C GLY A 86 1.31 1.15 -5.22
N PHE A 87 1.39 2.18 -4.38
CA PHE A 87 1.03 2.08 -2.96
C PHE A 87 -0.47 1.82 -2.76
N ALA A 88 -1.35 2.51 -3.49
CA ALA A 88 -2.78 2.28 -3.43
C ALA A 88 -3.13 0.82 -3.78
N VAL A 89 -2.54 0.28 -4.86
CA VAL A 89 -2.71 -1.12 -5.25
C VAL A 89 -2.14 -2.07 -4.20
N HIS A 90 -1.00 -1.74 -3.58
CA HIS A 90 -0.39 -2.52 -2.49
C HIS A 90 -1.36 -2.66 -1.31
N GLU A 91 -2.01 -1.56 -0.89
CA GLU A 91 -3.00 -1.58 0.19
C GLU A 91 -4.29 -2.33 -0.18
N LEU A 92 -4.72 -2.29 -1.45
CA LEU A 92 -5.85 -3.12 -1.91
C LEU A 92 -5.55 -4.61 -1.75
N ILE A 93 -4.33 -5.04 -2.07
CA ILE A 93 -3.93 -6.44 -1.91
C ILE A 93 -3.92 -6.84 -0.43
N HIS A 94 -3.51 -5.94 0.47
CA HIS A 94 -3.62 -6.19 1.91
C HIS A 94 -5.06 -6.37 2.36
N ALA A 95 -5.99 -5.54 1.89
CA ALA A 95 -7.40 -5.69 2.21
C ALA A 95 -7.98 -7.02 1.67
N LEU A 96 -7.65 -7.39 0.42
CA LEU A 96 -8.10 -8.64 -0.22
C LEU A 96 -7.56 -9.92 0.43
N LEU A 97 -6.38 -9.84 1.05
CA LEU A 97 -5.77 -10.96 1.78
C LEU A 97 -6.15 -10.98 3.27
N GLY A 98 -6.64 -9.86 3.78
CA GLY A 98 -6.95 -9.65 5.18
C GLY A 98 -8.44 -9.61 5.45
N ASP A 99 -8.79 -8.87 6.50
CA ASP A 99 -10.17 -8.58 6.87
C ASP A 99 -10.46 -7.09 6.63
N PRO A 100 -11.20 -6.75 5.56
CA PRO A 100 -11.53 -5.36 5.26
C PRO A 100 -12.37 -4.70 6.35
N ASP A 101 -13.07 -5.43 7.22
CA ASP A 101 -13.91 -4.88 8.29
C ASP A 101 -13.15 -4.65 9.61
N ALA A 102 -11.94 -5.21 9.75
CA ALA A 102 -11.09 -5.06 10.93
C ALA A 102 -10.08 -3.91 10.79
N ALA A 103 -9.65 -3.35 11.93
CA ALA A 103 -8.53 -2.40 11.95
C ALA A 103 -7.25 -3.06 11.40
N ASN A 104 -6.45 -2.28 10.66
CA ASN A 104 -5.20 -2.74 10.04
C ASN A 104 -5.38 -4.03 9.22
N TRP A 105 -6.53 -4.20 8.55
CA TRP A 105 -6.87 -5.37 7.76
C TRP A 105 -6.85 -6.69 8.55
N GLY A 106 -7.07 -6.64 9.86
CA GLY A 106 -6.98 -7.78 10.76
C GLY A 106 -5.53 -8.19 11.11
N VAL A 107 -4.52 -7.45 10.63
CA VAL A 107 -3.11 -7.71 10.96
C VAL A 107 -2.80 -7.16 12.36
N PRO A 108 -2.26 -7.99 13.29
CA PRO A 108 -1.84 -7.52 14.60
C PRO A 108 -0.88 -6.32 14.55
N TRP A 109 -1.15 -5.30 15.36
CA TRP A 109 -0.41 -4.02 15.35
C TRP A 109 1.09 -4.12 15.64
N GLY A 110 1.56 -5.20 16.27
CA GLY A 110 3.00 -5.43 16.48
C GLY A 110 3.78 -5.74 15.20
N LEU A 111 3.10 -6.14 14.13
CA LEU A 111 3.74 -6.71 12.95
C LEU A 111 4.33 -5.65 12.00
N PRO A 112 5.23 -6.06 11.09
CA PRO A 112 5.92 -7.37 11.04
C PRO A 112 7.14 -7.45 11.98
N TYR A 113 7.32 -6.49 12.88
CA TYR A 113 8.54 -6.35 13.69
C TYR A 113 8.42 -6.80 15.14
N GLY A 114 7.23 -7.21 15.55
CA GLY A 114 6.93 -7.68 16.90
C GLY A 114 6.11 -8.96 16.87
N VAL A 115 6.22 -9.71 17.94
CA VAL A 115 5.45 -10.92 18.23
C VAL A 115 4.73 -10.74 19.57
N PRO A 116 3.63 -11.46 19.84
CA PRO A 116 3.04 -11.48 21.17
C PRO A 116 4.09 -11.78 22.25
N GLU A 117 3.99 -11.13 23.41
CA GLU A 117 4.96 -11.30 24.50
C GLU A 117 5.03 -12.76 25.01
N ASP A 118 3.92 -13.49 24.91
CA ASP A 118 3.79 -14.88 25.32
C ASP A 118 4.22 -15.88 24.23
N LEU A 119 4.59 -15.42 23.03
CA LEU A 119 5.11 -16.29 21.98
C LEU A 119 6.46 -16.91 22.42
N PRO A 120 6.60 -18.24 22.40
CA PRO A 120 7.85 -18.90 22.76
C PRO A 120 9.04 -18.42 21.92
N VAL A 121 10.19 -18.25 22.58
CA VAL A 121 11.45 -17.92 21.91
C VAL A 121 11.82 -19.04 20.94
N GLY A 122 12.10 -18.68 19.69
CA GLY A 122 12.38 -19.60 18.59
C GLY A 122 11.20 -19.80 17.64
N GLU A 123 9.99 -19.37 18.01
CA GLU A 123 8.80 -19.48 17.15
C GLU A 123 8.53 -18.22 16.31
N GLU A 124 9.31 -17.15 16.48
CA GLU A 124 9.07 -15.85 15.85
C GLU A 124 9.01 -15.95 14.32
N ALA A 125 9.91 -16.73 13.71
CA ALA A 125 9.96 -16.83 12.26
C ALA A 125 8.72 -17.51 11.68
N SER A 126 8.18 -18.51 12.38
CA SER A 126 6.96 -19.21 11.99
C SER A 126 5.74 -18.31 12.18
N TYR A 127 5.68 -17.57 13.29
CA TYR A 127 4.61 -16.61 13.56
C TYR A 127 4.57 -15.48 12.53
N LEU A 128 5.73 -14.93 12.16
CA LEU A 128 5.84 -13.83 11.20
C LEU A 128 5.64 -14.26 9.74
N PHE A 129 5.75 -15.55 9.44
CA PHE A 129 5.68 -16.08 8.07
C PHE A 129 4.40 -15.68 7.30
N PRO A 130 3.17 -15.90 7.80
CA PRO A 130 1.97 -15.55 7.04
C PRO A 130 1.87 -14.05 6.72
N PHE A 131 2.28 -13.18 7.64
CA PHE A 131 2.25 -11.73 7.44
C PHE A 131 3.31 -11.28 6.43
N ASN A 132 4.51 -11.84 6.51
CA ASN A 132 5.54 -11.61 5.49
C ASN A 132 5.08 -12.12 4.10
N LEU A 133 4.34 -13.24 4.05
CA LEU A 133 3.79 -13.74 2.79
C LEU A 133 2.74 -12.79 2.22
N ALA A 134 1.86 -12.22 3.05
CA ALA A 134 0.90 -11.20 2.62
C ALA A 134 1.61 -9.95 2.06
N GLU A 135 2.65 -9.46 2.73
CA GLU A 135 3.52 -8.39 2.21
C GLU A 135 4.19 -8.76 0.88
N ALA A 136 4.61 -10.01 0.71
CA ALA A 136 5.22 -10.47 -0.54
C ALA A 136 4.20 -10.59 -1.68
N CYS A 137 2.95 -10.98 -1.38
CA CYS A 137 1.85 -10.95 -2.32
C CYS A 137 1.51 -9.52 -2.73
N ALA A 138 1.45 -8.57 -1.79
CA ALA A 138 1.25 -7.16 -2.10
C ALA A 138 2.40 -6.61 -2.95
N TRP A 139 3.65 -6.90 -2.58
CA TRP A 139 4.84 -6.50 -3.34
C TRP A 139 4.85 -7.05 -4.78
N TYR A 140 4.65 -8.37 -4.94
CA TYR A 140 4.71 -9.02 -6.24
C TYR A 140 3.48 -8.72 -7.11
N GLY A 141 2.30 -8.64 -6.49
CA GLY A 141 1.01 -8.54 -7.17
C GLY A 141 0.67 -7.14 -7.67
N VAL A 142 1.35 -6.07 -7.21
CA VAL A 142 1.03 -4.69 -7.58
C VAL A 142 0.96 -4.48 -9.09
N GLY A 143 1.95 -4.95 -9.85
CA GLY A 143 1.94 -4.81 -11.32
C GLY A 143 0.80 -5.61 -11.97
N ALA A 144 0.58 -6.83 -11.50
CA ALA A 144 -0.44 -7.72 -12.06
C ALA A 144 -1.86 -7.18 -11.81
N LEU A 145 -2.16 -6.73 -10.59
CA LEU A 145 -3.46 -6.17 -10.25
C LEU A 145 -3.68 -4.78 -10.89
N ALA A 146 -2.64 -3.94 -10.96
CA ALA A 146 -2.72 -2.65 -11.65
C ALA A 146 -3.13 -2.83 -13.12
N HIS A 147 -2.49 -3.76 -13.82
CA HIS A 147 -2.86 -4.09 -15.20
C HIS A 147 -4.28 -4.69 -15.28
N ALA A 148 -4.54 -5.77 -14.53
CA ALA A 148 -5.79 -6.53 -14.66
C ALA A 148 -7.05 -5.73 -14.29
N TYR A 149 -6.98 -4.86 -13.29
CA TYR A 149 -8.15 -4.17 -12.76
C TYR A 149 -8.24 -2.69 -13.17
N PHE A 150 -7.10 -2.00 -13.27
CA PHE A 150 -7.06 -0.57 -13.60
C PHE A 150 -6.66 -0.28 -15.05
N ASP A 151 -6.31 -1.30 -15.85
CA ASP A 151 -5.86 -1.14 -17.25
C ASP A 151 -4.62 -0.22 -17.34
N VAL A 152 -3.70 -0.41 -16.39
CA VAL A 152 -2.44 0.32 -16.25
C VAL A 152 -1.28 -0.51 -16.81
N ASP A 153 -0.70 -0.03 -17.90
CA ASP A 153 0.37 -0.73 -18.64
C ASP A 153 1.78 -0.20 -18.39
N TRP A 154 1.92 0.86 -17.60
CA TRP A 154 3.22 1.38 -17.19
C TRP A 154 3.66 0.81 -15.84
N PRO A 155 4.97 0.80 -15.53
CA PRO A 155 5.46 0.33 -14.25
C PRO A 155 4.90 1.16 -13.08
N VAL A 156 4.21 0.50 -12.17
CA VAL A 156 3.86 1.01 -10.85
C VAL A 156 4.84 0.47 -9.81
N LEU A 157 5.13 1.28 -8.80
CA LEU A 157 6.12 1.00 -7.76
C LEU A 157 5.44 1.10 -6.41
N THR A 158 5.72 0.17 -5.50
CA THR A 158 5.26 0.35 -4.12
C THR A 158 6.02 1.52 -3.46
N ALA A 159 5.57 1.95 -2.29
CA ALA A 159 6.20 3.06 -1.55
C ALA A 159 7.64 2.75 -1.06
N ARG A 160 8.14 1.52 -1.21
CA ARG A 160 9.49 1.11 -0.80
C ARG A 160 10.20 0.42 -1.96
N ASP A 161 11.52 0.40 -1.93
CA ASP A 161 12.30 -0.32 -2.96
C ASP A 161 12.31 -1.84 -2.72
N VAL A 162 11.74 -2.29 -1.60
CA VAL A 162 11.54 -3.69 -1.20
C VAL A 162 10.30 -3.82 -0.31
N GLY A 163 9.68 -5.00 -0.28
CA GLY A 163 8.61 -5.33 0.67
C GLY A 163 9.07 -5.17 2.13
N THR A 164 8.14 -4.94 3.05
CA THR A 164 8.46 -4.71 4.46
C THR A 164 8.50 -6.02 5.22
N TYR A 165 9.63 -6.74 5.17
CA TYR A 165 9.72 -8.08 5.75
C TYR A 165 10.36 -8.10 7.15
N GLY A 166 9.70 -8.75 8.10
CA GLY A 166 10.18 -9.02 9.45
C GLY A 166 11.03 -10.28 9.54
N PHE A 167 12.13 -10.39 8.79
CA PHE A 167 12.97 -11.59 8.84
C PHE A 167 13.78 -11.66 10.12
N VAL A 168 13.52 -12.65 10.97
CA VAL A 168 14.22 -12.85 12.26
C VAL A 168 15.73 -13.03 12.08
N GLY A 169 16.52 -12.47 13.01
CA GLY A 169 17.94 -12.79 13.21
C GLY A 169 18.94 -11.72 12.81
N GLY A 170 18.49 -10.49 12.56
CA GLY A 170 19.39 -9.36 12.30
C GLY A 170 19.62 -8.49 13.54
N ARG A 171 20.03 -7.24 13.32
CA ARG A 171 20.39 -6.29 14.38
C ARG A 171 19.44 -5.10 14.49
N ALA A 172 18.56 -4.92 13.50
CA ALA A 172 17.58 -3.85 13.55
C ALA A 172 16.45 -4.21 14.51
N VAL A 173 16.02 -3.22 15.29
CA VAL A 173 14.92 -3.32 16.23
C VAL A 173 14.04 -2.10 16.02
N VAL A 174 12.74 -2.34 15.87
CA VAL A 174 11.72 -1.28 15.70
C VAL A 174 10.83 -1.29 16.93
N ALA A 175 10.41 -0.13 17.38
CA ALA A 175 9.46 -0.01 18.49
C ALA A 175 8.12 -0.67 18.13
N VAL A 176 7.51 -1.36 19.09
CA VAL A 176 6.24 -2.08 18.93
C VAL A 176 5.28 -1.67 20.04
N PRO A 177 3.96 -1.73 19.80
CA PRO A 177 2.94 -1.45 20.81
C PRO A 177 3.01 -2.40 22.03
N PRO A 178 2.41 -2.02 23.17
CA PRO A 178 2.25 -2.89 24.33
C PRO A 178 1.61 -4.24 23.98
N GLY A 179 2.00 -5.30 24.69
CA GLY A 179 1.56 -6.67 24.41
C GLY A 179 2.35 -7.38 23.31
N PHE A 180 3.32 -6.67 22.70
CA PHE A 180 4.25 -7.24 21.74
C PHE A 180 5.70 -7.06 22.21
N ARG A 181 6.50 -8.10 21.99
CA ARG A 181 7.95 -8.06 22.10
C ARG A 181 8.56 -7.76 20.73
N ALA A 182 9.47 -6.78 20.68
CA ALA A 182 10.22 -6.48 19.47
C ALA A 182 11.14 -7.64 19.07
N VAL A 183 11.19 -7.94 17.78
CA VAL A 183 12.02 -9.00 17.21
C VAL A 183 13.19 -8.38 16.45
N PRO A 184 14.44 -8.72 16.80
CA PRO A 184 15.60 -8.34 16.00
C PRO A 184 15.49 -8.92 14.59
N HIS A 185 15.47 -8.05 13.59
CA HIS A 185 15.26 -8.42 12.20
C HIS A 185 16.42 -8.04 11.31
N ILE A 186 16.51 -8.76 10.20
CA ILE A 186 17.38 -8.49 9.09
C ILE A 186 16.72 -7.39 8.28
N ASP A 187 17.46 -6.32 8.06
CA ASP A 187 17.06 -5.24 7.18
C ASP A 187 18.13 -5.03 6.09
N ARG A 188 17.71 -4.39 5.00
CA ARG A 188 18.58 -4.16 3.86
C ARG A 188 19.74 -3.19 4.13
N GLN A 189 19.62 -2.30 5.11
CA GLN A 189 20.66 -1.31 5.40
C GLN A 189 21.85 -1.97 6.10
N HIS A 190 21.59 -2.95 6.96
CA HIS A 190 22.63 -3.67 7.68
C HIS A 190 23.11 -4.96 6.99
N ASP A 191 22.24 -5.68 6.28
CA ASP A 191 22.62 -6.90 5.53
C ASP A 191 21.74 -7.14 4.29
N ALA A 192 22.01 -6.37 3.22
CA ALA A 192 21.28 -6.47 1.96
C ALA A 192 21.28 -7.89 1.37
N THR A 193 22.42 -8.58 1.37
CA THR A 193 22.55 -9.91 0.76
C THR A 193 21.66 -10.94 1.46
N ALA A 194 21.70 -10.97 2.79
CA ALA A 194 20.86 -11.88 3.57
C ALA A 194 19.37 -11.53 3.44
N TYR A 195 19.05 -10.23 3.37
CA TYR A 195 17.69 -9.73 3.18
C TYR A 195 17.09 -10.20 1.86
N TYR A 196 17.75 -9.87 0.74
CA TYR A 196 17.26 -10.22 -0.60
C TYR A 196 17.21 -11.73 -0.84
N THR A 197 18.12 -12.49 -0.23
CA THR A 197 18.09 -13.96 -0.32
C THR A 197 16.83 -14.55 0.32
N ARG A 198 16.36 -14.00 1.43
CA ARG A 198 15.12 -14.44 2.10
C ARG A 198 13.89 -13.90 1.38
N ALA A 199 13.90 -12.63 0.98
CA ALA A 199 12.83 -11.99 0.22
C ALA A 199 12.48 -12.78 -1.05
N ARG A 200 13.48 -13.12 -1.88
CA ARG A 200 13.25 -13.85 -3.14
C ARG A 200 12.57 -15.21 -2.96
N LYS A 201 12.83 -15.92 -1.85
CA LYS A 201 12.15 -17.19 -1.55
C LYS A 201 10.68 -16.98 -1.25
N LEU A 202 10.34 -15.86 -0.61
CA LEU A 202 8.98 -15.51 -0.26
C LEU A 202 8.22 -14.96 -1.46
N GLU A 203 8.86 -14.10 -2.25
CA GLU A 203 8.33 -13.60 -3.52
C GLU A 203 8.05 -14.74 -4.52
N ALA A 204 8.88 -15.79 -4.54
CA ALA A 204 8.59 -16.98 -5.33
C ALA A 204 7.28 -17.68 -4.87
N ARG A 205 7.01 -17.76 -3.57
CA ARG A 205 5.75 -18.30 -3.05
C ARG A 205 4.57 -17.40 -3.36
N ALA A 206 4.74 -16.08 -3.26
CA ALA A 206 3.73 -15.11 -3.62
C ALA A 206 3.34 -15.24 -5.11
N ARG A 207 4.32 -15.39 -6.00
CA ARG A 207 4.08 -15.67 -7.42
C ARG A 207 3.29 -16.95 -7.63
N ASP A 208 3.65 -18.03 -6.93
CA ASP A 208 2.97 -19.32 -7.09
C ASP A 208 1.52 -19.27 -6.56
N TYR A 209 1.22 -18.36 -5.62
CA TYR A 209 -0.13 -18.09 -5.11
C TYR A 209 -0.95 -17.19 -6.05
N LEU A 210 -0.34 -16.17 -6.64
CA LEU A 210 -1.00 -15.16 -7.48
C LEU A 210 -1.19 -15.65 -8.92
N ASP A 211 -2.08 -16.61 -9.10
CA ASP A 211 -2.48 -17.10 -10.42
C ASP A 211 -3.63 -16.27 -11.04
N ASP A 212 -3.95 -16.58 -12.31
CA ASP A 212 -5.03 -15.93 -13.05
C ASP A 212 -6.41 -16.13 -12.40
N GLY A 213 -6.60 -17.20 -11.63
CA GLY A 213 -7.83 -17.47 -10.88
C GLY A 213 -8.00 -16.46 -9.75
N VAL A 214 -6.97 -16.33 -8.91
CA VAL A 214 -6.93 -15.37 -7.80
C VAL A 214 -7.12 -13.95 -8.30
N LEU A 215 -6.40 -13.54 -9.36
CA LEU A 215 -6.52 -12.20 -9.92
C LEU A 215 -7.94 -11.90 -10.43
N ARG A 216 -8.61 -12.86 -11.08
CA ARG A 216 -10.00 -12.70 -11.51
C ARG A 216 -10.96 -12.56 -10.34
N ASP A 217 -10.78 -13.36 -9.29
CA ASP A 217 -11.61 -13.28 -8.09
C ASP A 217 -11.44 -11.93 -7.38
N TRP A 218 -10.21 -11.44 -7.26
CA TRP A 218 -9.92 -10.10 -6.75
C TRP A 218 -10.55 -9.01 -7.60
N CYS A 219 -10.43 -9.06 -8.93
CA CYS A 219 -11.05 -8.07 -9.80
C CYS A 219 -12.57 -8.03 -9.65
N ARG A 220 -13.22 -9.20 -9.47
CA ARG A 220 -14.66 -9.29 -9.20
C ARG A 220 -15.02 -8.61 -7.88
N GLU A 221 -14.33 -8.95 -6.80
CA GLU A 221 -14.58 -8.36 -5.47
C GLU A 221 -14.38 -6.84 -5.48
N LEU A 222 -13.26 -6.36 -6.03
CA LEU A 222 -13.00 -4.93 -6.13
C LEU A 222 -14.08 -4.22 -6.95
N THR A 223 -14.61 -4.83 -8.02
CA THR A 223 -15.72 -4.26 -8.80
C THR A 223 -16.98 -4.07 -7.97
N GLU A 224 -17.32 -5.06 -7.14
CA GLU A 224 -18.49 -5.01 -6.26
C GLU A 224 -18.31 -3.93 -5.19
N VAL A 225 -17.14 -3.86 -4.56
CA VAL A 225 -16.83 -2.90 -3.49
C VAL A 225 -16.71 -1.47 -4.04
N GLU A 226 -16.10 -1.29 -5.21
CA GLU A 226 -16.02 0.00 -5.91
C GLU A 226 -17.44 0.56 -6.14
N ALA A 227 -18.38 -0.27 -6.58
CA ALA A 227 -19.76 0.14 -6.79
C ALA A 227 -20.45 0.59 -5.49
N GLN A 228 -20.21 -0.11 -4.38
CA GLN A 228 -20.72 0.27 -3.07
C GLN A 228 -20.14 1.61 -2.61
N GLY A 229 -18.84 1.80 -2.77
CA GLY A 229 -18.17 3.04 -2.43
C GLY A 229 -18.66 4.23 -3.24
N ARG A 230 -18.77 4.06 -4.56
CA ARG A 230 -19.31 5.09 -5.45
C ARG A 230 -20.71 5.54 -5.04
N ALA A 231 -21.56 4.61 -4.59
CA ALA A 231 -22.91 4.91 -4.12
C ALA A 231 -22.93 5.66 -2.77
N ARG A 232 -21.86 5.56 -1.98
CA ARG A 232 -21.67 6.30 -0.70
C ARG A 232 -20.98 7.65 -0.88
N ARG A 233 -20.66 8.05 -2.10
CA ARG A 233 -19.94 9.30 -2.36
C ARG A 233 -20.91 10.48 -2.45
N ASP A 234 -20.70 11.49 -1.62
CA ASP A 234 -21.56 12.68 -1.57
C ASP A 234 -21.40 13.59 -2.81
N THR A 235 -20.18 13.66 -3.33
CA THR A 235 -19.81 14.55 -4.44
C THR A 235 -19.19 13.75 -5.57
N PRO A 236 -19.70 13.87 -6.81
CA PRO A 236 -19.02 13.28 -7.98
C PRO A 236 -17.58 13.79 -8.10
N PHE A 237 -16.67 12.90 -8.49
CA PHE A 237 -15.32 13.33 -8.88
C PHE A 237 -15.38 14.18 -10.17
N PRO A 238 -14.43 15.12 -10.35
CA PRO A 238 -14.25 15.81 -11.63
C PRO A 238 -13.82 14.83 -12.71
N ASP A 239 -13.80 15.27 -13.97
CA ASP A 239 -13.26 14.46 -15.06
C ASP A 239 -11.76 14.18 -14.80
N PRO A 240 -11.33 12.90 -14.80
CA PRO A 240 -9.93 12.55 -14.66
C PRO A 240 -9.01 13.27 -15.67
N ALA A 241 -9.51 13.58 -16.87
CA ALA A 241 -8.73 14.27 -17.89
C ALA A 241 -8.38 15.69 -17.48
N ASP A 242 -9.29 16.40 -16.81
CA ASP A 242 -9.05 17.77 -16.33
C ASP A 242 -7.88 17.80 -15.35
N LEU A 243 -7.87 16.89 -14.39
CA LEU A 243 -6.77 16.76 -13.42
C LEU A 243 -5.47 16.27 -14.07
N ALA A 244 -5.55 15.37 -15.05
CA ALA A 244 -4.37 14.85 -15.73
C ALA A 244 -3.60 15.90 -16.54
N THR A 245 -4.25 16.99 -16.94
CA THR A 245 -3.60 18.12 -17.63
C THR A 245 -2.87 19.08 -16.70
N LEU A 246 -3.09 19.00 -15.39
CA LEU A 246 -2.37 19.81 -14.42
C LEU A 246 -0.89 19.43 -14.47
N GLU A 247 -0.02 20.43 -14.53
CA GLU A 247 1.42 20.24 -14.55
C GLU A 247 2.00 20.58 -13.18
N PRO A 248 3.03 19.84 -12.71
CA PRO A 248 3.67 20.16 -11.45
C PRO A 248 4.33 21.53 -11.51
N GLU A 249 4.28 22.26 -10.40
CA GLU A 249 5.03 23.51 -10.32
C GLU A 249 6.53 23.21 -10.49
N PRO A 250 7.24 24.02 -11.31
CA PRO A 250 8.69 23.89 -11.39
C PRO A 250 9.29 24.12 -9.99
N PRO A 251 10.36 23.39 -9.63
CA PRO A 251 11.04 23.63 -8.36
C PRO A 251 11.40 25.11 -8.26
N GLY A 252 10.98 25.77 -7.18
CA GLY A 252 11.29 27.18 -6.94
C GLY A 252 12.81 27.44 -6.99
N PRO A 253 13.24 28.69 -7.23
CA PRO A 253 14.66 29.00 -7.29
C PRO A 253 15.34 28.61 -5.96
N SER A 254 16.31 27.70 -6.05
CA SER A 254 17.21 27.30 -4.96
C SER A 254 18.20 28.40 -4.61
#